data_AF-A0A971IA02-F1
#
_entry.id   AF-A0A971IA02-F1
#
_cell.length_a   1.000
_cell.length_b   1.000
_cell.length_c   1.000
_cell.angle_alpha   90.00
_cell.angle_beta   90.00
_cell.angle_gamma   90.00
#
_symmetry.space_group_name_H-M   'P 1'
#
loop_
_entity.id
_entity.type
_entity.pdbx_description
1 polymer ?
#
loop_
_entity_poly.entity_id
_entity_poly.type
_entity_poly.pdbx_seq_one_letter_code
_entity_poly.pdbx_strand_id
1 'polypeptide(L)'
;MAEQMTARSGAGLLGALGRASQKRSGIFRRTLVDPYRAELYETIHEAWLEWQNALLNFEDADCKEMVDYYTYRIKASQIRYEYLLKKAKALKTQ
;
A
#
# COMPACT_ATOMS: atom_id res chain seq x y z
N MET A 1 -19.33 -35.86 46.43
CA MET A 1 -19.13 -34.81 47.45
C MET A 1 -17.79 -34.13 47.16
N ALA A 2 -17.85 -32.83 46.89
CA ALA A 2 -16.77 -31.82 46.84
C ALA A 2 -15.50 -32.15 46.03
N GLU A 3 -15.36 -31.63 44.80
CA GLU A 3 -14.88 -30.27 44.52
C GLU A 3 -13.48 -29.98 45.08
N GLN A 4 -12.50 -29.86 44.18
CA GLN A 4 -11.66 -28.66 44.17
C GLN A 4 -11.03 -28.46 42.79
N MET A 5 -11.48 -27.39 42.16
CA MET A 5 -11.08 -26.87 40.86
C MET A 5 -9.70 -26.20 40.99
N THR A 6 -8.72 -26.61 40.18
CA THR A 6 -7.49 -25.83 40.00
C THR A 6 -7.79 -24.64 39.10
N ALA A 7 -7.68 -23.47 39.72
CA ALA A 7 -7.97 -22.17 39.17
C ALA A 7 -7.14 -21.83 37.92
N ARG A 8 -7.77 -21.01 37.09
CA ARG A 8 -7.35 -20.46 35.81
C ARG A 8 -6.00 -19.74 35.90
N SER A 9 -5.06 -20.07 35.02
CA SER A 9 -4.00 -19.16 34.60
C SER A 9 -4.34 -18.64 33.20
N GLY A 10 -5.24 -17.66 33.16
CA GLY A 10 -5.46 -16.81 32.00
C GLY A 10 -4.43 -15.69 32.01
N ALA A 11 -3.19 -15.98 31.65
CA ALA A 11 -2.19 -14.97 31.39
C ALA A 11 -2.31 -14.54 29.93
N GLY A 12 -3.04 -13.44 29.73
CA GLY A 12 -3.22 -12.81 28.42
C GLY A 12 -1.89 -12.45 27.78
N LEU A 13 -1.64 -13.03 26.61
CA LEU A 13 -0.68 -12.53 25.62
C LEU A 13 -1.45 -11.89 24.45
N LEU A 14 -2.39 -10.98 24.79
CA LEU A 14 -2.80 -9.89 23.89
C LEU A 14 -1.72 -8.80 23.95
N GLY A 15 -0.49 -9.20 23.61
CA GLY A 15 0.63 -8.31 23.44
C GLY A 15 0.48 -7.57 22.11
N ALA A 16 -0.20 -6.43 22.18
CA ALA A 16 0.05 -5.25 21.35
C ALA A 16 0.84 -5.48 20.05
N LEU A 17 0.15 -5.91 18.99
CA LEU A 17 0.60 -5.65 17.61
C LEU A 17 0.15 -4.25 17.18
N GLY A 18 0.42 -3.27 18.04
CA GLY A 18 0.60 -1.88 17.61
C GLY A 18 2.02 -1.73 17.10
N ARG A 19 2.35 -2.34 15.96
CA ARG A 19 3.61 -2.06 15.25
C ARG A 19 3.29 -1.22 14.03
N ALA A 20 3.43 0.08 14.28
CA ALA A 20 4.06 1.04 13.38
C ALA A 20 3.60 0.96 11.92
N SER A 21 2.69 1.86 11.58
CA SER A 21 2.71 2.51 10.26
C SER A 21 4.08 3.20 10.12
N GLN A 22 5.09 2.40 9.75
CA GLN A 22 6.37 2.90 9.31
C GLN A 22 6.07 3.62 8.00
N LYS A 23 5.91 4.95 8.08
CA LYS A 23 6.25 5.85 6.99
C LYS A 23 7.57 5.34 6.42
N ARG A 24 7.51 4.62 5.31
CA ARG A 24 8.69 4.20 4.57
C ARG A 24 9.39 5.49 4.22
N SER A 25 10.47 5.79 4.94
CA SER A 25 11.41 6.85 4.61
C SER A 25 11.84 6.57 3.18
N GLY A 26 11.24 7.28 2.21
CA GLY A 26 11.46 7.10 0.80
C GLY A 26 12.95 7.02 0.47
N ILE A 27 13.26 6.15 -0.48
CA ILE A 27 14.62 5.92 -1.02
C ILE A 27 15.15 7.20 -1.69
N PHE A 28 14.33 8.24 -1.86
CA PHE A 28 14.71 9.52 -2.45
C PHE A 28 14.95 10.62 -1.39
N ARG A 29 15.92 10.42 -0.48
CA ARG A 29 16.36 11.51 0.40
C ARG A 29 17.36 12.42 -0.33
N ARG A 30 16.86 13.61 -0.69
CA ARG A 30 17.53 14.85 -1.15
C ARG A 30 17.48 15.11 -2.66
N THR A 31 16.44 15.82 -3.03
CA THR A 31 16.65 17.10 -3.72
C THR A 31 16.06 18.20 -2.85
N LEU A 32 16.81 19.28 -2.62
CA LEU A 32 16.32 20.56 -2.08
C LEU A 32 15.40 21.26 -3.11
N VAL A 33 14.59 20.48 -3.83
CA VAL A 33 13.83 20.87 -5.00
C VAL A 33 12.38 20.66 -4.62
N ASP A 34 11.72 21.77 -4.28
CA ASP A 34 10.27 21.92 -4.16
C ASP A 34 9.55 20.70 -3.52
N PRO A 35 9.15 20.77 -2.24
CA PRO A 35 8.50 19.65 -1.56
C PRO A 35 7.24 19.15 -2.29
N TYR A 36 6.55 20.02 -3.03
CA TYR A 36 5.39 19.64 -3.84
C TYR A 36 5.77 18.75 -5.03
N ARG A 37 6.90 19.05 -5.69
CA ARG A 37 7.44 18.22 -6.77
C ARG A 37 7.90 16.87 -6.24
N ALA A 38 8.57 16.84 -5.08
CA ALA A 38 8.99 15.60 -4.44
C ALA A 38 7.78 14.70 -4.10
N GLU A 39 6.74 15.26 -3.49
CA GLU A 39 5.49 14.54 -3.19
C GLU A 39 4.82 14.00 -4.46
N LEU A 40 4.80 14.78 -5.55
CA LEU A 40 4.26 14.31 -6.82
C LEU A 40 5.03 13.11 -7.38
N TYR A 41 6.36 13.15 -7.36
CA TYR A 41 7.17 12.04 -7.86
C TYR A 41 7.02 10.78 -7.00
N GLU A 42 6.94 10.92 -5.68
CA GLU A 42 6.63 9.79 -4.79
C GLU A 42 5.23 9.22 -5.10
N THR A 43 4.23 10.07 -5.28
CA THR A 43 2.87 9.63 -5.63
C THR A 43 2.83 8.91 -6.98
N ILE A 44 3.63 9.34 -7.96
CA ILE A 44 3.79 8.66 -9.26
C ILE A 44 4.38 7.26 -9.06
N HIS A 45 5.44 7.16 -8.26
CA HIS A 45 6.10 5.90 -7.96
C HIS A 45 5.16 4.94 -7.22
N GLU A 46 4.39 5.42 -6.24
CA GLU A 46 3.37 4.63 -5.55
C GLU A 46 2.29 4.11 -6.51
N ALA A 47 1.76 4.95 -7.40
CA ALA A 47 0.77 4.51 -8.39
C ALA A 47 1.33 3.46 -9.36
N TRP A 48 2.61 3.57 -9.72
CA TRP A 48 3.30 2.56 -10.53
C TRP A 48 3.45 1.23 -9.77
N LEU A 49 3.88 1.27 -8.50
CA LEU A 49 3.98 0.07 -7.66
C LEU A 49 2.61 -0.60 -7.46
N GLU A 50 1.55 0.18 -7.21
CA GLU A 50 0.19 -0.35 -7.12
C GLU A 50 -0.22 -1.09 -8.40
N TRP A 51 0.13 -0.54 -9.57
CA TRP A 51 -0.18 -1.16 -10.85
C TRP A 51 0.60 -2.45 -11.06
N GLN A 52 1.91 -2.45 -10.84
CA GLN A 52 2.74 -3.66 -10.98
C GLN A 52 2.31 -4.76 -10.01
N ASN A 53 2.03 -4.41 -8.74
CA ASN A 53 1.53 -5.37 -7.76
C ASN A 53 0.16 -5.94 -8.14
N ALA A 54 -0.73 -5.12 -8.72
CA ALA A 54 -2.03 -5.61 -9.19
C ALA A 54 -1.89 -6.57 -10.38
N LEU A 55 -0.92 -6.34 -11.27
CA LEU A 55 -0.60 -7.27 -12.36
C LEU A 55 -0.04 -8.59 -11.83
N LEU A 56 0.96 -8.54 -10.93
CA LEU A 56 1.54 -9.74 -10.33
C LEU A 56 0.48 -10.58 -9.61
N ASN A 57 -0.34 -9.94 -8.76
CA ASN A 57 -1.36 -10.66 -8.01
C ASN A 57 -2.52 -11.17 -8.88
N PHE A 58 -2.72 -10.59 -10.07
CA PHE A 58 -3.73 -11.08 -11.01
C PHE A 58 -3.37 -12.48 -11.53
N GLU A 59 -2.08 -12.80 -11.65
CA GLU A 59 -1.62 -14.13 -12.08
C GLU A 59 -2.00 -15.23 -11.09
N ASP A 60 -2.11 -14.88 -9.79
CA ASP A 60 -2.51 -15.78 -8.71
C ASP A 60 -4.03 -15.80 -8.46
N ALA A 61 -4.84 -15.11 -9.27
CA ALA A 61 -6.29 -15.05 -9.08
C ALA A 61 -6.96 -16.39 -9.43
N ASP A 62 -7.46 -17.09 -8.42
CA ASP A 62 -7.98 -18.45 -8.51
C ASP A 62 -9.51 -18.55 -8.66
N CYS A 63 -10.22 -17.45 -8.43
CA CYS A 63 -11.67 -17.38 -8.54
C CYS A 63 -12.13 -16.13 -9.29
N LYS A 64 -13.36 -16.19 -9.81
CA LYS A 64 -13.94 -15.15 -10.67
C LYS A 64 -13.94 -13.77 -9.97
N GLU A 65 -14.25 -13.76 -8.68
CA GLU A 65 -14.31 -12.55 -7.86
C GLU A 65 -12.92 -11.89 -7.76
N MET A 66 -11.85 -12.68 -7.67
CA MET A 66 -10.48 -12.17 -7.64
C MET A 66 -10.02 -11.68 -9.02
N VAL A 67 -10.41 -12.37 -10.09
CA VAL A 67 -10.17 -11.90 -11.47
C VAL A 67 -10.85 -10.55 -11.70
N ASP A 68 -12.12 -10.41 -11.33
CA ASP A 68 -12.87 -9.16 -11.45
C ASP A 68 -12.21 -8.04 -10.61
N TYR A 69 -11.90 -8.33 -9.34
CA TYR A 69 -11.24 -7.39 -8.42
C TYR A 69 -9.91 -6.86 -8.99
N TYR A 70 -9.00 -7.75 -9.38
CA TYR A 70 -7.71 -7.34 -9.89
C TYR A 70 -7.80 -6.66 -11.26
N THR A 71 -8.76 -7.04 -12.11
CA THR A 71 -9.04 -6.31 -13.37
C THR A 71 -9.37 -4.85 -13.11
N TYR A 72 -10.28 -4.57 -12.16
CA TYR A 72 -10.60 -3.19 -11.79
C TYR A 72 -9.41 -2.46 -11.17
N ARG A 73 -8.62 -3.14 -10.32
CA ARG A 73 -7.43 -2.54 -9.70
C ARG A 73 -6.34 -2.19 -10.70
N ILE A 74 -6.07 -3.08 -11.66
CA ILE A 74 -5.12 -2.83 -12.75
C ILE A 74 -5.57 -1.59 -13.51
N LYS A 75 -6.85 -1.52 -13.91
CA LYS A 75 -7.34 -0.39 -14.69
C LYS A 75 -7.30 0.92 -13.92
N ALA A 76 -7.70 0.91 -12.65
CA ALA A 76 -7.71 2.10 -11.79
C ALA A 76 -6.29 2.64 -11.53
N SER A 77 -5.34 1.76 -11.19
CA SER A 77 -3.95 2.13 -10.92
C SER A 77 -3.23 2.63 -12.19
N GLN A 78 -3.48 2.01 -13.35
CA GLN A 78 -2.98 2.49 -14.64
C GLN A 78 -3.48 3.93 -14.92
N ILE A 79 -4.80 4.17 -14.81
CA ILE A 79 -5.39 5.50 -15.06
C ILE A 79 -4.79 6.54 -14.10
N ARG A 80 -4.64 6.20 -12.82
CA ARG A 80 -4.03 7.08 -11.80
C ARG A 80 -2.58 7.42 -12.16
N TYR A 81 -1.77 6.43 -12.54
CA TYR A 81 -0.39 6.64 -12.95
C TYR A 81 -0.28 7.56 -14.17
N GLU A 82 -1.06 7.31 -15.22
CA GLU A 82 -1.09 8.14 -16.43
C GLU A 82 -1.50 9.59 -16.15
N TYR A 83 -2.51 9.79 -15.28
CA TYR A 83 -2.93 11.12 -14.83
C TYR A 83 -1.80 11.87 -14.13
N LEU A 84 -1.10 11.22 -13.19
CA LEU A 84 0.00 11.84 -12.45
C LEU A 84 1.18 12.18 -13.36
N LEU A 85 1.49 11.34 -14.35
CA LEU A 85 2.50 11.65 -15.37
C LEU A 85 2.14 12.90 -16.19
N LYS A 86 0.86 13.07 -16.57
CA LYS A 86 0.40 14.28 -17.27
C LYS A 86 0.61 15.52 -16.38
N LYS A 87 0.29 15.42 -15.09
CA LYS A 87 0.51 16.50 -14.10
C LYS A 87 2.00 16.85 -13.97
N ALA A 88 2.88 15.86 -13.87
CA ALA A 88 4.32 16.10 -13.80
C ALA A 88 4.90 16.73 -15.07
N LYS A 89 4.39 16.35 -16.25
CA LYS A 89 4.77 16.98 -17.52
C LYS A 89 4.36 18.45 -17.57
N ALA A 90 3.14 18.77 -17.16
CA ALA A 90 2.66 20.16 -17.12
C ALA A 90 3.53 21.06 -16.21
N LEU A 91 3.99 20.54 -15.07
CA LEU A 91 4.90 21.26 -14.17
C LEU A 91 6.31 21.47 -14.71
N LYS A 92 6.74 20.76 -15.75
CA LYS A 92 8.04 20.96 -16.42
C LYS A 92 7.98 22.04 -17.50
N THR A 93 6.79 22.35 -18.01
CA THR A 93 6.56 23.32 -19.09
C THR A 93 6.24 24.72 -18.55
N GLN A 94 6.00 24.85 -17.24
CA GLN A 94 5.93 26.11 -16.50
C GLN A 94 7.32 26.54 -16.05
#